data_AF-A0A2E0Z5C8-F1
#
_entry.id   AF-A0A2E0Z5C8-F1
#
_cell.length_a   1.000
_cell.length_b   1.000
_cell.length_c   1.000
_cell.angle_alpha   90.00
_cell.angle_beta   90.00
_cell.angle_gamma   90.00
#
_symmetry.space_group_name_H-M   'P 1'
#
loop_
_entity.id
_entity.type
_entity.pdbx_description
1 polymer ?
#
loop_
_entity_poly.entity_id
_entity_poly.type
_entity_poly.pdbx_seq_one_letter_code
_entity_poly.pdbx_strand_id
1 'polypeptide(L)'
;MSSLILTIRESVRYRGKSGHYSWIAHRISGLAILGFLVIHVWDTANAHFYPELYAWSLELFKHPLFAVGEIGIMAAVLYHAFNGIRITILDFKPEWWKHQQRSATIVWVLFAVIFVPIGVYMFIEFFGRCSELGAACWQIPRVSDFTG
;
A
#
# COMPACT_ATOMS: atom_id res chain seq x y z
N MET A 1 7.91 31.29 21.87
CA MET A 1 7.84 29.85 21.53
C MET A 1 7.93 29.73 20.01
N SER A 2 8.74 28.82 19.47
CA SER A 2 8.91 28.66 18.02
C SER A 2 7.59 28.25 17.35
N SER A 3 7.25 28.92 16.23
CA SER A 3 6.07 28.62 15.39
C SER A 3 5.98 27.14 14.99
N LEU A 4 7.13 26.51 14.80
CA LEU A 4 7.25 25.10 14.43
C LEU A 4 6.80 24.18 15.58
N ILE A 5 7.14 24.52 16.82
CA ILE A 5 6.73 23.75 18.01
C ILE A 5 5.22 23.89 18.23
N LEU A 6 4.65 25.09 18.02
CA LEU A 6 3.21 25.30 18.13
C LEU A 6 2.46 24.50 17.06
N THR A 7 2.91 24.54 15.80
CA THR A 7 2.30 23.79 14.70
C THR A 7 2.32 22.28 14.96
N ILE A 8 3.45 21.72 15.43
CA ILE A 8 3.53 20.29 15.77
C ILE A 8 2.59 19.97 16.93
N ARG A 9 2.63 20.74 18.01
CA ARG A 9 1.83 20.48 19.21
C ARG A 9 0.33 20.54 18.93
N GLU A 10 -0.11 21.50 18.11
CA GLU A 10 -1.52 21.67 17.79
C GLU A 10 -2.01 20.65 16.74
N SER A 11 -1.14 20.26 15.81
CA SER A 11 -1.42 19.14 14.89
C SER A 11 -1.60 17.82 15.64
N VAL A 12 -0.77 17.54 16.66
CA VAL A 12 -0.91 16.37 17.52
C VAL A 12 -2.16 16.46 18.41
N ARG A 13 -2.54 17.68 18.85
CA ARG A 13 -3.75 17.90 19.66
C ARG A 13 -5.05 17.78 18.87
N TYR A 14 -5.00 17.95 17.54
CA TYR A 14 -6.16 17.84 16.68
C TYR A 14 -6.65 16.39 16.56
N ARG A 15 -7.83 16.10 17.12
CA ARG A 15 -8.46 14.77 17.13
C ARG A 15 -9.29 14.54 15.86
N GLY A 16 -8.62 14.49 14.70
CA GLY A 16 -9.18 14.33 13.36
C GLY A 16 -10.63 13.84 13.28
N LYS A 17 -11.52 14.61 12.64
CA LYS A 17 -12.82 14.07 12.22
C LYS A 17 -12.59 12.99 11.16
N SER A 18 -13.55 12.08 10.95
CA SER A 18 -13.45 10.97 9.98
C SER A 18 -12.96 11.41 8.58
N GLY A 19 -13.36 12.60 8.12
CA GLY A 19 -12.88 13.17 6.85
C GLY A 19 -11.36 13.45 6.82
N HIS A 20 -10.75 13.82 7.93
CA HIS A 20 -9.31 14.08 8.02
C HIS A 20 -8.50 12.79 7.87
N TYR A 21 -8.93 11.71 8.53
CA TYR A 21 -8.30 10.39 8.35
C TYR A 21 -8.43 9.90 6.91
N SER A 22 -9.60 10.08 6.30
CA SER A 22 -9.78 9.69 4.90
C SER A 22 -8.87 10.46 3.94
N TRP A 23 -8.63 11.74 4.21
CA TRP A 23 -7.73 12.59 3.45
C TRP A 23 -6.25 12.16 3.59
N ILE A 24 -5.78 11.94 4.83
CA ILE A 24 -4.40 11.47 5.07
C ILE A 24 -4.19 10.13 4.36
N ALA A 25 -5.08 9.17 4.57
CA ALA A 25 -4.98 7.83 3.99
C ALA A 25 -4.95 7.89 2.46
N HIS A 26 -5.72 8.79 1.82
CA HIS A 26 -5.75 8.90 0.37
C HIS A 26 -4.43 9.43 -0.21
N ARG A 27 -3.81 10.40 0.48
CA ARG A 27 -2.51 10.95 0.06
C ARG A 27 -1.38 9.95 0.27
N ILE A 28 -1.33 9.32 1.44
CA ILE A 28 -0.29 8.32 1.75
C ILE A 28 -0.41 7.13 0.79
N SER A 29 -1.62 6.61 0.55
CA SER A 29 -1.82 5.54 -0.43
C SER A 29 -1.41 5.97 -1.85
N GLY A 30 -1.74 7.19 -2.28
CA GLY A 30 -1.32 7.69 -3.58
C GLY A 30 0.21 7.78 -3.73
N LEU A 31 0.91 8.26 -2.70
CA LEU A 31 2.38 8.30 -2.68
C LEU A 31 2.99 6.89 -2.67
N ALA A 32 2.41 5.95 -1.92
CA ALA A 32 2.84 4.56 -1.90
C ALA A 32 2.67 3.90 -3.29
N ILE A 33 1.53 4.12 -3.95
CA ILE A 33 1.25 3.61 -5.30
C ILE A 33 2.21 4.22 -6.32
N LEU A 34 2.46 5.53 -6.24
CA LEU A 34 3.42 6.19 -7.13
C LEU A 34 4.83 5.61 -6.97
N GLY A 35 5.29 5.46 -5.73
CA GLY A 35 6.60 4.85 -5.44
C GLY A 35 6.69 3.42 -5.95
N PHE A 36 5.65 2.62 -5.69
CA PHE A 36 5.54 1.26 -6.24
C PHE A 36 5.59 1.26 -7.77
N LEU A 37 4.82 2.14 -8.43
CA LEU A 37 4.72 2.17 -9.89
C LEU A 37 6.08 2.49 -10.53
N VAL A 38 6.85 3.41 -9.96
CA VAL A 38 8.22 3.72 -10.44
C VAL A 38 9.12 2.48 -10.37
N ILE A 39 9.15 1.82 -9.21
CA ILE A 39 9.97 0.62 -9.00
C ILE A 39 9.49 -0.53 -9.91
N HIS A 40 8.17 -0.72 -10.00
CA HIS A 40 7.55 -1.81 -10.74
C HIS A 40 7.77 -1.70 -12.25
N VAL A 41 7.65 -0.50 -12.82
CA VAL A 41 7.92 -0.27 -14.26
C VAL A 41 9.40 -0.49 -14.55
N TRP A 42 10.29 0.00 -13.69
CA TRP A 42 11.74 -0.22 -13.85
C TRP A 42 12.10 -1.71 -13.78
N ASP A 43 11.59 -2.42 -12.78
CA ASP A 43 11.83 -3.86 -12.62
C ASP A 43 11.28 -4.67 -13.81
N THR A 44 10.04 -4.39 -14.22
CA THR A 44 9.42 -5.09 -15.36
C THR A 44 10.14 -4.80 -16.67
N ALA A 45 10.71 -3.59 -16.84
CA ALA A 45 11.51 -3.27 -18.01
C ALA A 45 12.80 -4.12 -18.07
N ASN A 46 13.39 -4.47 -16.93
CA ASN A 46 14.58 -5.33 -16.88
C ASN A 46 14.32 -6.72 -17.44
N ALA A 47 13.07 -7.19 -17.51
CA ALA A 47 12.74 -8.44 -18.20
C ALA A 47 13.21 -8.46 -19.67
N HIS A 48 13.30 -7.29 -20.31
CA HIS A 48 13.87 -7.13 -21.64
C HIS A 48 15.32 -6.65 -21.63
N PHE A 49 15.64 -5.64 -20.83
CA PHE A 49 16.94 -4.96 -20.90
C PHE A 49 18.06 -5.68 -20.14
N TYR A 50 17.74 -6.30 -19.00
CA TYR A 50 18.70 -6.96 -18.10
C TYR A 50 18.07 -8.22 -17.48
N PRO A 51 17.88 -9.30 -18.28
CA PRO A 51 17.13 -10.48 -17.86
C PRO A 51 17.71 -11.15 -16.60
N GLU A 52 19.03 -11.10 -16.40
CA GLU A 52 19.70 -11.60 -15.20
C GLU A 52 19.30 -10.83 -13.93
N LEU A 53 19.19 -9.50 -14.02
CA LEU A 53 18.74 -8.66 -12.90
C LEU A 53 17.25 -8.88 -12.60
N TYR A 54 16.44 -9.12 -13.65
CA TYR A 54 15.03 -9.45 -13.50
C TYR A 54 14.84 -10.82 -12.82
N ALA A 55 15.62 -11.84 -13.20
CA ALA A 55 15.57 -13.15 -12.54
C ALA A 55 15.96 -13.04 -11.05
N TRP A 56 16.98 -12.24 -10.73
CA TRP A 56 17.35 -11.98 -9.34
C TRP A 56 16.25 -11.24 -8.56
N SER A 57 15.63 -10.21 -9.15
CA SER A 57 14.58 -9.44 -8.46
C SER A 57 13.33 -10.26 -8.18
N LEU A 58 12.97 -11.18 -9.08
CA LEU A 58 11.88 -12.15 -8.86
C LEU A 58 12.13 -13.03 -7.63
N GLU A 59 13.37 -13.48 -7.40
CA GLU A 59 13.69 -14.22 -6.18
C GLU A 59 13.73 -13.30 -4.95
N LEU A 60 14.25 -12.08 -5.10
CA LEU A 60 14.28 -11.10 -4.01
C LEU A 60 12.86 -10.76 -3.50
N PHE A 61 11.88 -10.61 -4.39
CA PHE A 61 10.49 -10.29 -4.00
C PHE A 61 9.79 -11.43 -3.24
N LYS A 62 10.33 -12.65 -3.26
CA LYS A 62 9.86 -13.73 -2.38
C LYS A 62 10.32 -13.57 -0.93
N HIS A 63 11.21 -12.63 -0.64
CA HIS A 63 11.67 -12.40 0.73
C HIS A 63 10.53 -11.83 1.62
N PRO A 64 10.42 -12.24 2.90
CA PRO A 64 9.38 -11.81 3.85
C PRO A 64 9.08 -10.31 3.90
N LEU A 65 10.11 -9.48 3.78
CA LEU A 65 9.95 -8.02 3.77
C LEU A 65 9.09 -7.54 2.60
N PHE A 66 9.25 -8.14 1.43
CA PHE A 66 8.45 -7.80 0.25
C PHE A 66 7.03 -8.37 0.35
N ALA A 67 6.83 -9.54 0.95
CA ALA A 67 5.48 -10.06 1.23
C ALA A 67 4.64 -9.11 2.12
N VAL A 68 5.26 -8.52 3.15
CA VAL A 68 4.60 -7.46 3.95
C VAL A 68 4.32 -6.23 3.11
N GLY A 69 5.26 -5.83 2.25
CA GLY A 69 5.10 -4.74 1.29
C GLY A 69 3.95 -4.97 0.31
N GLU A 70 3.78 -6.20 -0.19
CA GLU A 70 2.71 -6.60 -1.11
C GLU A 70 1.33 -6.50 -0.45
N ILE A 71 1.19 -6.93 0.81
CA ILE A 71 -0.05 -6.75 1.58
C ILE A 71 -0.33 -5.25 1.78
N GLY A 72 0.71 -4.47 2.09
CA GLY A 72 0.62 -3.03 2.26
C GLY A 72 0.20 -2.29 0.99
N ILE A 73 0.78 -2.64 -0.16
CA ILE A 73 0.45 -2.00 -1.44
C ILE A 73 -0.95 -2.41 -1.91
N MET A 74 -1.37 -3.66 -1.68
CA MET A 74 -2.75 -4.10 -1.90
C MET A 74 -3.75 -3.24 -1.10
N ALA A 75 -3.45 -3.00 0.18
CA ALA A 75 -4.27 -2.12 1.03
C ALA A 75 -4.32 -0.69 0.45
N ALA A 76 -3.18 -0.15 0.04
CA ALA A 76 -3.07 1.19 -0.51
C ALA A 76 -3.91 1.34 -1.79
N VAL A 77 -3.77 0.42 -2.75
CA VAL A 77 -4.52 0.42 -4.02
C VAL A 77 -6.03 0.35 -3.78
N LEU A 78 -6.50 -0.61 -2.97
CA LEU A 78 -7.93 -0.79 -2.69
C LEU A 78 -8.54 0.45 -2.04
N TYR A 79 -7.90 0.97 -0.98
CA TYR A 79 -8.39 2.18 -0.31
C TYR A 79 -8.36 3.39 -1.24
N HIS A 80 -7.26 3.58 -1.99
CA HIS A 80 -7.10 4.72 -2.88
C HIS A 80 -8.18 4.75 -3.97
N ALA A 81 -8.49 3.60 -4.56
CA ALA A 81 -9.54 3.45 -5.55
C ALA A 81 -10.92 3.77 -4.97
N PHE A 82 -11.32 3.14 -3.85
CA PHE A 82 -12.64 3.37 -3.26
C PHE A 82 -12.82 4.82 -2.78
N ASN A 83 -11.82 5.39 -2.12
CA ASN A 83 -11.91 6.78 -1.67
C ASN A 83 -11.83 7.77 -2.85
N GLY A 84 -11.06 7.46 -3.90
CA GLY A 84 -11.03 8.25 -5.14
C GLY A 84 -12.40 8.32 -5.80
N ILE A 85 -13.06 7.17 -5.99
CA ILE A 85 -14.43 7.09 -6.52
C ILE A 85 -15.40 7.92 -5.67
N ARG A 86 -15.33 7.80 -4.34
CA ARG A 86 -16.16 8.62 -3.42
C ARG A 86 -15.95 10.11 -3.66
N ILE A 87 -14.69 10.57 -3.73
CA ILE A 87 -14.38 11.99 -3.96
C ILE A 87 -14.95 12.43 -5.31
N THR A 88 -14.67 11.68 -6.37
CA THR A 88 -15.19 11.95 -7.72
C THR A 88 -16.71 12.10 -7.74
N ILE A 89 -17.45 11.17 -7.13
CA ILE A 89 -18.92 11.24 -7.06
C ILE A 89 -19.40 12.52 -6.36
N LEU A 90 -18.75 12.90 -5.27
CA LEU A 90 -19.13 14.08 -4.49
C LEU A 90 -18.75 15.39 -5.18
N ASP A 91 -17.70 15.39 -5.99
CA ASP A 91 -17.32 16.53 -6.83
C ASP A 91 -18.30 16.69 -8.01
N PHE A 92 -18.79 15.58 -8.58
CA PHE A 92 -19.82 15.61 -9.62
C PHE A 92 -21.20 16.06 -9.11
N LYS A 93 -21.56 15.78 -7.84
CA LYS A 93 -22.81 16.23 -7.21
C LYS A 93 -22.59 16.89 -5.85
N PRO A 94 -22.24 18.19 -5.82
CA PRO A 94 -21.92 18.91 -4.58
C PRO A 94 -23.03 18.90 -3.52
N GLU A 95 -24.30 18.81 -3.91
CA GLU A 95 -25.45 18.67 -2.99
C GLU A 95 -25.32 17.47 -2.04
N TRP A 96 -24.53 16.45 -2.42
CA TRP A 96 -24.31 15.24 -1.63
C TRP A 96 -23.23 15.42 -0.55
N TRP A 97 -22.55 16.56 -0.48
CA TRP A 97 -21.57 16.84 0.59
C TRP A 97 -22.18 16.76 2.00
N LYS A 98 -23.50 16.95 2.15
CA LYS A 98 -24.20 16.70 3.42
C LYS A 98 -24.07 15.25 3.91
N HIS A 99 -23.72 14.31 3.04
CA HIS A 99 -23.50 12.89 3.35
C HIS A 99 -22.02 12.52 3.46
N GLN A 100 -21.11 13.49 3.54
CA GLN A 100 -19.66 13.29 3.51
C GLN A 100 -19.13 12.31 4.57
N GLN A 101 -19.70 12.34 5.78
CA GLN A 101 -19.32 11.42 6.85
C GLN A 101 -19.80 10.00 6.56
N ARG A 102 -21.07 9.85 6.14
CA ARG A 102 -21.66 8.54 5.82
C ARG A 102 -20.93 7.89 4.65
N SER A 103 -20.60 8.65 3.60
CA SER A 103 -19.85 8.13 2.46
C SER A 103 -18.43 7.70 2.85
N ALA A 104 -17.76 8.44 3.75
CA ALA A 104 -16.45 8.03 4.28
C ALA A 104 -16.53 6.70 5.03
N THR A 105 -17.53 6.54 5.90
CA THR A 105 -17.75 5.29 6.63
C THR A 105 -18.03 4.12 5.69
N ILE A 106 -18.84 4.33 4.65
CA ILE A 106 -19.10 3.30 3.63
C ILE A 106 -17.80 2.86 2.96
N VAL A 107 -16.93 3.80 2.57
CA VAL A 107 -15.62 3.47 1.99
C VAL A 107 -14.78 2.63 2.94
N TRP A 108 -14.70 2.99 4.23
CA TRP A 108 -13.93 2.22 5.22
C TRP A 108 -14.49 0.82 5.44
N VAL A 109 -15.82 0.67 5.47
CA VAL A 109 -16.49 -0.63 5.60
C VAL A 109 -16.24 -1.48 4.36
N LEU A 110 -16.43 -0.94 3.15
CA LEU A 110 -16.17 -1.65 1.90
C LEU A 110 -14.71 -2.07 1.79
N PHE A 111 -13.80 -1.16 2.12
CA PHE A 111 -12.38 -1.46 2.22
C PHE A 111 -12.13 -2.64 3.18
N ALA A 112 -12.62 -2.59 4.42
CA ALA A 112 -12.39 -3.66 5.38
C ALA A 112 -12.98 -5.00 4.94
N VAL A 113 -14.22 -5.01 4.43
CA VAL A 113 -14.91 -6.22 3.97
C VAL A 113 -14.17 -6.91 2.83
N ILE A 114 -13.53 -6.15 1.94
CA ILE A 114 -12.81 -6.69 0.78
C ILE A 114 -11.35 -6.99 1.13
N PHE A 115 -10.66 -6.05 1.80
CA PHE A 115 -9.25 -6.17 2.10
C PHE A 115 -8.96 -7.23 3.16
N VAL A 116 -9.78 -7.36 4.21
CA VAL A 116 -9.50 -8.34 5.29
C VAL A 116 -9.41 -9.78 4.77
N PRO A 117 -10.38 -10.33 4.00
CA PRO A 117 -10.26 -11.69 3.50
C PRO A 117 -9.08 -11.86 2.54
N ILE A 118 -8.81 -10.88 1.68
CA ILE A 118 -7.67 -10.90 0.75
C ILE A 118 -6.34 -10.87 1.51
N GLY A 119 -6.20 -9.96 2.47
CA GLY A 119 -5.00 -9.81 3.27
C GLY A 119 -4.75 -11.04 4.16
N VAL A 120 -5.80 -11.64 4.72
CA VAL A 120 -5.69 -12.92 5.45
C VAL A 120 -5.23 -14.04 4.53
N TYR A 121 -5.80 -14.15 3.33
CA TYR A 121 -5.36 -15.14 2.34
C TYR A 121 -3.88 -14.95 1.97
N MET A 122 -3.47 -13.74 1.62
CA MET A 122 -2.06 -13.41 1.30
C MET A 122 -1.13 -13.75 2.47
N PHE A 123 -1.55 -13.45 3.70
CA PHE A 123 -0.75 -13.72 4.89
C PHE A 123 -0.61 -15.23 5.16
N ILE A 124 -1.68 -16.01 5.02
CA ILE A 124 -1.66 -17.47 5.21
C ILE A 124 -0.77 -18.13 4.16
N GLU A 125 -0.92 -17.78 2.88
CA GLU A 125 -0.09 -18.31 1.79
C GLU A 125 1.40 -18.00 2.03
N PHE A 126 1.71 -16.76 2.39
CA PHE A 126 3.08 -16.37 2.73
C PHE A 126 3.63 -17.16 3.92
N PHE A 127 2.86 -17.28 5.00
CA PHE A 127 3.29 -18.00 6.20
C PHE A 127 3.47 -19.50 5.92
N GLY A 128 2.56 -20.11 5.15
CA GLY A 128 2.66 -21.49 4.69
C GLY A 128 3.98 -21.72 3.95
N ARG A 129 4.26 -20.92 2.93
CA ARG A 129 5.54 -20.99 2.19
C ARG A 129 6.76 -20.84 3.09
N CYS A 130 6.73 -19.87 4.02
CA CYS A 130 7.87 -19.63 4.91
C CYS A 130 8.07 -20.79 5.91
N SER A 131 6.98 -21.43 6.33
CA SER A 131 7.03 -22.61 7.21
C SER A 131 7.65 -23.83 6.53
N GLU A 132 7.42 -24.01 5.22
CA GLU A 132 8.05 -25.06 4.42
C GLU A 132 9.55 -24.81 4.21
N LEU A 133 9.95 -23.56 3.97
CA LEU A 133 11.34 -23.17 3.70
C LEU A 133 12.20 -23.04 4.98
N GLY A 134 11.59 -22.86 6.15
CA GLY A 134 12.31 -22.66 7.41
C GLY A 134 13.30 -21.49 7.33
N ALA A 135 14.58 -21.75 7.63
CA ALA A 135 15.62 -20.71 7.62
C ALA A 135 15.92 -20.15 6.22
N ALA A 136 15.63 -20.90 5.15
CA ALA A 136 15.84 -20.45 3.78
C ALA A 136 14.92 -19.27 3.40
N CYS A 137 13.78 -19.13 4.09
CA CYS A 137 12.84 -18.03 3.89
C CYS A 137 13.48 -16.63 4.11
N TRP A 138 14.53 -16.55 4.93
CA TRP A 138 15.22 -15.30 5.28
C TRP A 138 16.49 -15.05 4.46
N GLN A 139 16.80 -15.91 3.48
CA GLN A 139 17.99 -15.74 2.66
C GLN A 139 17.73 -14.70 1.57
N ILE A 140 18.68 -13.77 1.43
CA ILE A 140 18.68 -12.78 0.36
C ILE A 140 19.48 -13.36 -0.80
N PRO A 141 18.90 -13.49 -2.01
CA PRO A 141 19.62 -14.02 -3.17
C PRO A 141 20.77 -13.08 -3.56
N ARG A 142 21.90 -13.64 -3.99
CA ARG A 142 23.03 -12.84 -4.45
C ARG A 142 22.92 -12.63 -5.96
N VAL A 143 23.26 -11.44 -6.43
CA VAL A 143 23.27 -11.14 -7.88
C VAL A 143 24.23 -12.07 -8.64
N SER A 144 25.34 -12.45 -8.01
CA SER A 144 26.33 -13.39 -8.56
C SER A 144 25.74 -14.76 -8.95
N ASP A 145 24.63 -15.16 -8.34
CA ASP A 145 24.00 -16.46 -8.60
C ASP A 145 23.27 -16.48 -9.97
N PHE A 146 23.08 -15.29 -10.57
CA PHE A 146 22.34 -15.08 -11.82
C PHE A 146 23.21 -14.53 -12.95
N THR A 147 24.43 -14.07 -12.63
CA THR A 147 25.42 -13.58 -13.59
C THR A 147 26.49 -14.64 -13.80
N GLY A 148 26.35 -15.43 -14.87
CA GLY A 148 27.30 -16.47 -15.29
C GLY A 148 27.74 -16.27 -16.74
#